data_AF-A0A497MW35-F1
#
_entry.id   AF-A0A497MW35-F1
#
_cell.length_a   1.000
_cell.length_b   1.000
_cell.length_c   1.000
_cell.angle_alpha   90.00
_cell.angle_beta   90.00
_cell.angle_gamma   90.00
#
_symmetry.space_group_name_H-M   'P 1'
#
loop_
_entity.id
_entity.type
_entity.pdbx_description
1 polymer ?
#
loop_
_entity_poly.entity_id
_entity_poly.type
_entity_poly.pdbx_seq_one_letter_code
_entity_poly.pdbx_strand_id
1 'polypeptide(L)' 'IIAQTLRMFGQGMKVVVEIVAMAADAGVIPADKDVVAIAGTGRGADTAVVITPANAHRFFEMAIKEIIVKPNSL' A
#
# COMPACT_ATOMS: atom_id res chain seq x y z
N ILE A 1 14.66 -4.61 -2.25
CA ILE A 1 14.01 -5.87 -2.69
C ILE A 1 12.49 -5.77 -2.58
N ILE A 2 11.93 -5.52 -1.39
CA ILE A 2 10.47 -5.37 -1.16
C ILE A 2 9.79 -4.46 -2.20
N ALA A 3 10.31 -3.26 -2.44
CA ALA A 3 9.75 -2.35 -3.43
C ALA A 3 9.73 -2.92 -4.86
N GLN A 4 10.74 -3.71 -5.26
CA GLN A 4 10.76 -4.37 -6.56
C GLN A 4 9.79 -5.57 -6.60
N THR A 5 9.64 -6.30 -5.50
CA THR A 5 8.63 -7.35 -5.38
C THR A 5 7.22 -6.79 -5.51
N LEU A 6 6.91 -5.68 -4.85
CA LEU A 6 5.60 -5.03 -4.95
C LEU A 6 5.31 -4.49 -6.36
N ARG A 7 6.34 -4.07 -7.08
CA ARG A 7 6.22 -3.62 -8.49
C ARG A 7 5.78 -4.73 -9.45
N MET A 8 5.84 -6.00 -9.04
CA MET A 8 5.21 -7.09 -9.80
C MET A 8 3.68 -6.93 -9.92
N PHE A 9 3.07 -6.08 -9.08
CA PHE A 9 1.65 -5.71 -9.15
C PHE A 9 1.41 -4.32 -9.78
N GLY A 10 2.47 -3.58 -10.14
CA GLY A 10 2.42 -2.21 -10.66
C GLY A 10 3.13 -1.20 -9.73
N GLN A 11 3.46 -0.01 -10.26
CA GLN A 11 4.13 1.03 -9.46
C GLN A 11 3.23 1.51 -8.31
N GLY A 12 1.92 1.67 -8.57
CA GLY A 12 0.96 2.08 -7.55
C GLY A 12 0.93 1.14 -6.35
N MET A 13 1.03 -0.18 -6.54
CA MET A 13 1.02 -1.15 -5.41
C MET A 13 2.16 -0.88 -4.42
N LYS A 14 3.37 -0.65 -4.93
CA LYS A 14 4.53 -0.29 -4.11
C LYS A 14 4.25 0.99 -3.33
N VAL A 15 3.70 2.01 -4.00
CA VAL A 15 3.44 3.32 -3.37
C VAL A 15 2.37 3.21 -2.30
N VAL A 16 1.28 2.47 -2.53
CA VAL A 16 0.23 2.26 -1.51
C VAL A 16 0.83 1.69 -0.22
N VAL A 17 1.64 0.64 -0.32
CA VAL A 17 2.25 0.00 0.85
C VAL A 17 3.17 0.98 1.62
N GLU A 18 3.93 1.81 0.91
CA GLU A 18 4.81 2.81 1.56
C GLU A 18 4.05 3.93 2.23
N ILE A 19 3.03 4.52 1.57
CA ILE A 19 2.27 5.62 2.17
C ILE A 19 1.49 5.14 3.40
N VAL A 20 1.04 3.88 3.41
CA VAL A 20 0.37 3.27 4.57
C VAL A 20 1.36 3.08 5.72
N ALA A 21 2.56 2.56 5.45
CA ALA A 21 3.60 2.45 6.46
C ALA A 21 3.98 3.81 7.05
N MET A 22 4.20 4.82 6.20
CA MET A 22 4.52 6.18 6.62
C MET A 22 3.39 6.82 7.43
N ALA A 23 2.14 6.64 7.01
CA ALA A 23 0.98 7.16 7.72
C ALA A 23 0.80 6.48 9.09
N ALA A 24 1.01 5.16 9.17
CA ALA A 24 0.98 4.42 10.43
C ALA A 24 2.10 4.86 11.38
N ASP A 25 3.32 5.06 10.86
CA ASP A 25 4.47 5.54 11.64
C ASP A 25 4.28 6.97 12.14
N ALA A 26 3.63 7.83 11.35
CA ALA A 26 3.26 9.18 11.76
C ALA A 26 2.06 9.22 12.73
N GLY A 27 1.39 8.09 12.98
CA GLY A 27 0.21 8.02 13.84
C GLY A 27 -1.03 8.71 13.27
N VAL A 28 -1.06 8.98 11.95
CA VAL A 28 -2.19 9.66 11.30
C VAL A 28 -3.29 8.71 10.83
N ILE A 29 -3.04 7.40 10.84
CA ILE A 29 -4.03 6.33 10.64
C ILE A 29 -3.95 5.29 11.75
N PRO A 30 -5.08 4.63 12.11
CA PRO A 30 -5.08 3.53 13.07
C PRO A 30 -4.32 2.31 12.52
N ALA A 31 -3.43 1.73 13.33
CA ALA A 31 -2.67 0.53 12.95
C ALA A 31 -3.42 -0.80 13.22
N ASP A 32 -4.63 -0.73 13.76
CA ASP A 32 -5.47 -1.87 14.15
C ASP A 32 -6.77 -1.97 13.35
N LYS A 33 -6.93 -1.14 12.31
CA LYS A 33 -8.13 -1.09 11.46
C LYS A 33 -7.77 -1.10 10.00
N ASP A 34 -8.63 -1.74 9.20
CA ASP A 34 -8.51 -1.73 7.76
C ASP A 34 -8.76 -0.32 7.21
N VAL A 35 -7.91 0.09 6.26
CA VAL A 35 -8.01 1.36 5.55
C VAL A 35 -8.00 1.14 4.05
N VAL A 36 -8.59 2.08 3.30
CA VAL A 36 -8.42 2.15 1.85
C VAL A 36 -7.23 3.06 1.54
N ALA A 37 -6.28 2.56 0.78
CA ALA A 37 -5.13 3.31 0.34
C ALA A 37 -5.06 3.36 -1.19
N ILE A 38 -4.74 4.54 -1.71
CA ILE A 38 -4.84 4.87 -3.13
C ILE A 38 -3.53 5.50 -3.59
N ALA A 39 -3.00 5.02 -4.71
CA ALA A 39 -1.82 5.60 -5.36
C ALA A 39 -1.85 5.36 -6.88
N GLY A 40 -0.82 5.82 -7.59
CA GLY A 40 -0.73 5.68 -9.04
C GLY A 40 0.69 5.59 -9.58
N THR A 41 0.79 5.38 -10.89
CA THR A 41 2.04 5.30 -11.65
C THR A 41 2.41 6.67 -12.23
N GLY A 42 3.50 7.26 -11.76
CA GLY A 42 4.02 8.55 -12.25
C GLY A 42 3.18 9.76 -11.82
N ARG A 43 1.89 9.81 -12.20
CA ARG A 43 0.91 10.82 -11.80
C ARG A 43 -0.49 10.20 -11.68
N GLY A 44 -1.36 10.83 -10.91
CA GLY A 44 -2.74 10.37 -10.72
C GLY A 44 -2.84 9.13 -9.83
N ALA A 45 -3.91 8.36 -9.99
CA ALA A 45 -4.18 7.14 -9.23
C ALA A 45 -4.69 6.04 -10.17
N ASP A 46 -4.09 4.85 -10.08
CA ASP A 46 -4.43 3.67 -10.86
C ASP A 46 -4.54 2.40 -10.00
N THR A 47 -4.23 2.50 -8.71
CA THR A 47 -4.18 1.39 -7.77
C THR A 47 -4.85 1.78 -6.46
N ALA A 48 -5.80 0.97 -6.01
CA ALA A 48 -6.42 1.10 -4.70
C ALA A 48 -6.59 -0.27 -4.04
N VAL A 49 -6.32 -0.34 -2.73
CA VAL A 49 -6.41 -1.58 -1.95
C VAL A 49 -7.03 -1.32 -0.59
N VAL A 50 -7.67 -2.34 -0.02
CA VAL A 50 -7.95 -2.42 1.41
C VAL A 50 -6.74 -3.07 2.09
N ILE A 51 -6.23 -2.44 3.13
CA ILE A 51 -4.99 -2.85 3.80
C ILE A 51 -5.10 -2.63 5.30
N THR A 52 -4.67 -3.62 6.09
CA THR A 52 -4.42 -3.44 7.52
C THR A 52 -3.03 -2.86 7.68
N PRO A 53 -2.89 -1.62 8.20
CA PRO A 53 -1.59 -0.99 8.38
C PRO A 53 -0.75 -1.71 9.44
N ALA A 54 0.56 -1.54 9.37
CA ALA A 54 1.48 -1.84 10.44
C ALA A 54 2.61 -0.80 10.41
N ASN A 55 3.21 -0.51 11.56
CA ASN A 55 4.40 0.33 11.60
C ASN A 55 5.56 -0.32 10.82
N ALA A 56 6.48 0.47 10.28
CA ALA A 56 7.54 -0.06 9.41
C ALA A 56 8.45 -1.09 10.10
N HIS A 57 8.64 -0.99 11.42
CA HIS A 57 9.39 -2.00 12.20
C HIS A 57 8.66 -3.35 12.32
N ARG A 58 7.34 -3.38 12.07
CA ARG A 58 6.46 -4.56 12.02
C ARG A 58 5.90 -4.77 10.61
N PHE A 59 6.66 -4.39 9.58
CA PHE A 59 6.20 -4.40 8.19
C PHE A 59 5.55 -5.72 7.75
N PHE A 60 6.06 -6.86 8.20
CA PHE A 60 5.53 -8.18 7.85
C PHE A 60 4.17 -8.50 8.46
N GLU A 61 3.67 -7.67 9.37
CA GLU A 61 2.31 -7.76 9.92
C GLU A 61 1.29 -6.94 9.10
N MET A 62 1.79 -6.08 8.19
CA MET A 62 0.93 -5.39 7.23
C MET A 62 0.30 -6.41 6.29
N ALA A 63 -1.01 -6.28 6.07
CA ALA A 63 -1.75 -7.23 5.26
C ALA A 63 -2.63 -6.52 4.24
N ILE A 64 -2.38 -6.74 2.96
CA ILE A 64 -3.29 -6.36 1.87
C ILE A 64 -4.48 -7.32 1.93
N LYS A 65 -5.68 -6.79 2.19
CA LYS A 65 -6.93 -7.56 2.32
C LYS A 65 -7.66 -7.73 1.00
N GLU A 66 -7.65 -6.68 0.19
CA GLU A 66 -8.37 -6.64 -1.08
C GLU A 66 -7.66 -5.73 -2.07
N ILE A 67 -7.61 -6.11 -3.34
CA ILE A 67 -7.19 -5.23 -4.44
C ILE A 67 -8.44 -4.76 -5.16
N ILE A 68 -8.82 -3.50 -4.95
CA ILE A 68 -10.03 -2.91 -5.54
C ILE A 68 -9.79 -2.62 -7.03
N VAL A 69 -8.66 -1.98 -7.34
CA VAL A 69 -8.22 -1.70 -8.70
C VAL A 69 -6.71 -1.75 -8.78
N LYS A 70 -6.19 -2.24 -9.91
CA LYS A 70 -4.79 -2.13 -10.32
C LYS A 70 -4.69 -2.11 -11.85
N PRO A 71 -3.59 -1.62 -12.44
CA PRO A 71 -3.34 -1.77 -13.87
C PRO A 71 -3.39 -3.23 -14.35
N ASN A 72 -3.88 -3.46 -15.57
CA ASN A 72 -3.91 -4.79 -16.18
C ASN A 72 -2.57 -5.15 -16.85
N SER A 73 -1.88 -4.15 -17.41
CA SER A 73 -0.52 -4.24 -17.94
C SER A 73 0.48 -3.64 -16.94
N LEU A 74 1.62 -4.31 -16.76
CA LEU A 74 2.72 -3.87 -15.90
C LEU A 74 3.69 -2.95 -16.62
#